data_AF-A0A257H160-F1
#
_entry.id   AF-A0A257H160-F1
#
_cell.length_a   1.000
_cell.length_b   1.000
_cell.length_c   1.000
_cell.angle_alpha   90.00
_cell.angle_beta   90.00
_cell.angle_gamma   90.00
#
_symmetry.space_group_name_H-M   'P 1'
#
loop_
_entity.id
_entity.type
_entity.pdbx_description
1 polymer ?
#
loop_
_entity_poly.entity_id
_entity_poly.type
_entity_poly.pdbx_seq_one_letter_code
_entity_poly.pdbx_strand_id
1 'polypeptide(L)'
;MHPPVIAADRLPALLRAMPKAELHMHIEGSLEPELMFSLAARNGVKLRFPSEQALRDAYVFNNLQEFLDIYHEGTMVLKTEQDFYDMACAYLARAQADNVL
;
A
#
# COMPACT_ATOMS: atom_id res chain seq x y z
N MET A 1 36.94 5.15 4.61
CA MET A 1 36.39 6.40 4.05
C MET A 1 35.09 6.68 4.78
N HIS A 2 34.95 7.81 5.48
CA HIS A 2 33.68 8.15 6.14
C HIS A 2 32.78 8.81 5.08
N PRO A 3 31.52 8.35 4.90
CA PRO A 3 30.61 9.04 4.01
C PRO A 3 30.39 10.48 4.52
N PRO A 4 30.24 11.46 3.62
CA PRO A 4 29.96 12.83 4.02
C PRO A 4 28.65 12.88 4.81
N VAL A 5 28.67 13.60 5.94
CA VAL A 5 27.47 13.79 6.77
C VAL A 5 26.45 14.64 5.99
N ILE A 6 25.27 14.08 5.76
CA ILE A 6 24.16 14.79 5.14
C ILE A 6 23.41 15.53 6.24
N ALA A 7 23.21 16.84 6.07
CA ALA A 7 22.41 17.64 6.99
C ALA A 7 20.95 17.15 7.02
N ALA A 8 20.34 17.14 8.20
CA ALA A 8 19.02 16.52 8.42
C ALA A 8 17.90 17.15 7.56
N ASP A 9 17.99 18.45 7.29
CA ASP A 9 17.07 19.20 6.43
C ASP A 9 17.14 18.77 4.96
N ARG A 10 18.30 18.26 4.51
CA ARG A 10 18.51 17.78 3.13
C ARG A 10 18.09 16.32 2.95
N LEU A 11 17.95 15.56 4.04
CA LEU A 11 17.70 14.13 4.00
C LEU A 11 16.37 13.75 3.30
N PRO A 12 15.22 14.43 3.53
CA PRO A 12 13.96 14.07 2.87
C PRO A 12 14.00 14.20 1.35
N ALA A 13 14.65 15.25 0.83
CA ALA A 13 14.79 15.45 -0.60
C ALA A 13 15.67 14.37 -1.24
N LEU A 14 16.78 14.01 -0.57
CA LEU A 14 17.67 12.95 -1.03
C LEU A 14 16.99 11.57 -1.02
N LEU A 15 16.27 11.22 0.06
CA LEU A 15 15.56 9.94 0.19
C LEU A 15 14.47 9.79 -0.88
N ARG A 16 13.74 10.86 -1.21
CA ARG A 16 12.76 10.81 -2.31
C ARG A 16 13.43 10.59 -3.66
N ALA A 17 14.54 11.24 -3.94
CA ALA A 17 15.20 11.22 -5.25
C ALA A 17 16.12 10.01 -5.52
N MET A 18 16.58 9.29 -4.50
CA MET A 18 17.52 8.18 -4.70
C MET A 18 16.88 7.03 -5.50
N PRO A 19 17.63 6.34 -6.38
CA PRO A 19 17.17 5.08 -6.97
C PRO A 19 17.13 3.99 -5.90
N LYS A 20 16.08 3.15 -5.93
CA LYS A 20 15.81 2.11 -4.92
C LYS A 20 15.48 0.80 -5.61
N ALA A 21 15.74 -0.32 -4.93
CA ALA A 21 15.15 -1.60 -5.23
C ALA A 21 14.34 -2.05 -4.02
N GLU A 22 13.08 -2.43 -4.22
CA GLU A 22 12.20 -2.93 -3.17
C GLU A 22 12.18 -4.46 -3.24
N LEU A 23 12.81 -5.11 -2.25
CA LEU A 23 13.04 -6.56 -2.26
C LEU A 23 12.08 -7.33 -1.34
N HIS A 24 11.30 -6.62 -0.54
CA HIS A 24 10.26 -7.20 0.31
C HIS A 24 9.02 -6.32 0.22
N MET A 25 8.06 -6.76 -0.59
CA MET A 25 6.75 -6.14 -0.69
C MET A 25 5.70 -7.24 -0.90
N HIS A 26 4.60 -7.15 -0.15
CA HIS A 26 3.41 -7.96 -0.39
C HIS A 26 2.46 -7.11 -1.23
N ILE A 27 2.15 -7.53 -2.45
CA ILE A 27 1.38 -6.71 -3.37
C ILE A 27 -0.04 -6.45 -2.86
N GLU A 28 -0.63 -7.39 -2.14
CA GLU A 28 -1.94 -7.20 -1.52
C GLU A 28 -1.88 -6.18 -0.36
N GLY A 29 -0.69 -5.95 0.18
CA GLY A 29 -0.42 -4.89 1.16
C GLY A 29 -0.36 -3.49 0.54
N SER A 30 -0.35 -3.36 -0.80
CA SER A 30 -0.45 -2.07 -1.47
C SER A 30 -1.89 -1.60 -1.70
N LEU A 31 -2.90 -2.38 -1.27
CA LEU A 31 -4.30 -2.03 -1.44
C LEU A 31 -4.68 -0.84 -0.56
N GLU A 32 -4.64 0.35 -1.17
CA GLU A 32 -5.18 1.56 -0.55
C GLU A 32 -6.70 1.46 -0.36
N PRO A 33 -7.26 2.07 0.69
CA PRO A 33 -8.70 2.08 0.98
C PRO A 33 -9.58 2.43 -0.22
N GLU A 34 -9.21 3.44 -1.01
CA GLU A 34 -9.95 3.88 -2.19
C GLU A 34 -10.11 2.76 -3.22
N LEU A 35 -9.01 2.05 -3.51
CA LEU A 35 -9.04 0.91 -4.44
C LEU A 35 -9.82 -0.26 -3.83
N MET A 36 -9.62 -0.56 -2.55
CA MET A 36 -10.35 -1.61 -1.85
C MET A 36 -11.87 -1.41 -1.92
N PHE A 37 -12.36 -0.19 -1.67
CA PHE A 37 -13.78 0.15 -1.77
C PHE A 37 -14.30 0.12 -3.21
N SER A 38 -13.51 0.58 -4.18
CA SER A 38 -13.86 0.50 -5.60
C SER A 38 -14.05 -0.95 -6.07
N LEU A 39 -13.11 -1.83 -5.71
CA LEU A 39 -13.17 -3.26 -6.02
C LEU A 39 -14.30 -3.96 -5.28
N ALA A 40 -14.54 -3.62 -4.01
CA ALA A 40 -15.66 -4.15 -3.23
C ALA A 40 -17.00 -3.82 -3.89
N ALA A 41 -17.19 -2.57 -4.32
CA ALA A 41 -18.38 -2.12 -5.03
C ALA A 41 -18.53 -2.85 -6.39
N ARG A 42 -17.44 -2.96 -7.15
CA ARG A 42 -17.41 -3.69 -8.43
C ARG A 42 -17.83 -5.15 -8.30
N ASN A 43 -17.38 -5.81 -7.23
CA ASN A 43 -17.56 -7.25 -7.03
C ASN A 43 -18.72 -7.61 -6.08
N GLY A 44 -19.48 -6.63 -5.60
CA GLY A 44 -20.59 -6.88 -4.66
C GLY A 44 -20.13 -7.44 -3.30
N VAL A 45 -18.89 -7.15 -2.89
CA VAL A 45 -18.35 -7.57 -1.60
C VAL A 45 -18.68 -6.51 -0.56
N LYS A 46 -19.30 -6.93 0.55
CA LYS A 46 -19.58 -6.02 1.68
C LYS A 46 -18.35 -5.96 2.58
N LEU A 47 -17.77 -4.76 2.72
CA LEU A 47 -16.73 -4.48 3.70
C LEU A 47 -17.35 -4.28 5.09
N ARG A 48 -16.59 -4.63 6.15
CA ARG A 48 -16.98 -4.36 7.55
C ARG A 48 -16.95 -2.87 7.87
N PHE A 49 -16.15 -2.10 7.14
CA PHE A 49 -15.97 -0.67 7.34
C PHE A 49 -17.00 0.14 6.53
N PRO A 50 -17.62 1.17 7.14
CA PRO A 50 -18.66 1.95 6.48
C PRO A 50 -18.13 2.97 5.47
N SER A 51 -16.82 3.27 5.49
CA SER A 51 -16.18 4.23 4.58
C SER A 51 -14.67 4.00 4.50
N GLU A 52 -14.04 4.58 3.48
CA GLU A 52 -12.57 4.62 3.32
C GLU A 52 -11.89 5.23 4.55
N GLN A 53 -12.45 6.32 5.10
CA GLN A 53 -11.91 6.95 6.31
C GLN A 53 -11.98 6.02 7.52
N ALA A 54 -13.08 5.29 7.71
CA ALA A 54 -13.20 4.34 8.81
C ALA A 54 -12.21 3.17 8.69
N LEU A 55 -11.87 2.75 7.46
CA LEU A 55 -10.81 1.79 7.20
C LEU A 55 -9.42 2.38 7.50
N ARG A 56 -9.15 3.64 7.09
CA ARG A 56 -7.89 4.35 7.43
C ARG A 56 -7.71 4.48 8.94
N ASP A 57 -8.76 4.83 9.66
CA ASP A 57 -8.73 4.95 11.12
C ASP A 57 -8.48 3.59 11.82
N ALA A 58 -8.79 2.48 11.15
CA ALA A 58 -8.54 1.12 11.65
C ALA A 58 -7.11 0.63 11.40
N TYR A 59 -6.25 1.37 10.69
CA TYR A 59 -4.83 1.02 10.47
C TYR A 59 -3.97 1.34 11.70
N VAL A 60 -4.41 0.87 12.86
CA VAL A 60 -3.71 0.96 14.15
C VAL A 60 -3.67 -0.46 14.72
N PHE A 61 -2.49 -1.07 14.76
CA PHE A 61 -2.32 -2.49 15.07
C PHE A 61 -1.48 -2.68 16.33
N ASN A 62 -1.93 -3.55 17.25
CA ASN A 62 -1.15 -3.92 18.43
C ASN A 62 -0.17 -5.07 18.15
N ASN A 63 -0.42 -5.88 17.12
CA ASN A 63 0.40 -7.03 16.76
C ASN A 63 0.18 -7.43 15.28
N LEU A 64 0.94 -8.42 14.83
CA LEU A 64 0.86 -8.94 13.46
C LEU A 64 -0.52 -9.52 13.13
N GLN A 65 -1.17 -10.22 14.06
CA GLN A 65 -2.45 -10.86 13.79
C GLN A 65 -3.55 -9.82 13.53
N GLU A 66 -3.60 -8.74 14.31
CA GLU A 66 -4.58 -7.66 14.09
C GLU A 66 -4.40 -7.00 12.72
N PHE A 67 -3.15 -6.82 12.26
CA PHE A 67 -2.88 -6.39 10.89
C PHE A 67 -3.40 -7.41 9.87
N LEU A 68 -3.09 -8.70 10.06
CA LEU A 68 -3.50 -9.78 9.15
C LEU A 68 -5.03 -9.90 9.03
N ASP A 69 -5.76 -9.64 10.11
CA ASP A 69 -7.23 -9.66 10.11
C ASP A 69 -7.85 -8.57 9.21
N ILE A 70 -7.16 -7.45 9.01
CA ILE A 70 -7.57 -6.41 8.05
C ILE A 70 -7.06 -6.75 6.65
N TYR A 71 -5.79 -7.13 6.56
CA TYR A 71 -5.14 -7.52 5.30
C TYR A 71 -5.93 -8.60 4.56
N HIS A 72 -6.34 -9.67 5.26
CA HIS A 72 -7.11 -10.76 4.68
C HIS A 72 -8.52 -10.33 4.23
N GLU A 73 -9.14 -9.36 4.90
CA GLU A 73 -10.40 -8.80 4.39
C GLU A 73 -10.17 -8.02 3.09
N GLY A 74 -9.06 -7.29 3.00
CA GLY A 74 -8.64 -6.61 1.78
C GLY A 74 -8.49 -7.58 0.60
N THR A 75 -7.92 -8.77 0.80
CA THR A 75 -7.78 -9.75 -0.29
C THR A 75 -9.12 -10.31 -0.76
N MET A 76 -10.18 -10.23 0.05
CA MET A 76 -11.50 -10.73 -0.32
C MET A 76 -12.17 -9.90 -1.42
N VAL A 77 -11.72 -8.67 -1.68
CA VAL A 77 -12.25 -7.83 -2.77
C VAL A 77 -11.70 -8.22 -4.15
N LEU A 78 -10.61 -9.01 -4.20
CA LEU A 78 -9.96 -9.45 -5.43
C LEU A 78 -10.65 -10.74 -5.95
N LYS A 79 -11.40 -10.65 -7.05
CA LYS A 79 -12.22 -11.76 -7.60
C LYS A 79 -11.88 -12.11 -9.04
N THR A 80 -11.49 -11.12 -9.83
CA THR A 80 -11.31 -11.19 -11.27
C THR A 80 -9.88 -10.81 -11.63
N GLU A 81 -9.42 -11.22 -12.80
CA GLU A 81 -8.12 -10.83 -13.35
C GLU A 81 -7.91 -9.31 -13.32
N GLN A 82 -8.95 -8.53 -13.65
CA GLN A 82 -8.89 -7.07 -13.65
C GLN A 82 -8.61 -6.49 -12.25
N ASP A 83 -9.09 -7.12 -11.19
CA ASP A 83 -8.83 -6.64 -9.82
C ASP A 83 -7.33 -6.75 -9.48
N PHE A 84 -6.68 -7.85 -9.87
CA PHE A 84 -5.25 -8.05 -9.69
C PHE A 84 -4.43 -7.11 -10.58
N TYR A 85 -4.88 -6.89 -11.83
CA TYR A 85 -4.25 -5.93 -12.73
C TYR A 85 -4.28 -4.51 -12.15
N ASP A 86 -5.45 -4.05 -11.71
CA ASP A 86 -5.62 -2.70 -11.15
C ASP A 86 -4.74 -2.51 -9.91
N MET A 87 -4.68 -3.50 -9.01
CA MET A 87 -3.82 -3.49 -7.83
C MET A 87 -2.33 -3.42 -8.18
N ALA A 88 -1.88 -4.27 -9.11
CA ALA A 88 -0.48 -4.29 -9.54
C ALA A 88 -0.08 -2.97 -10.21
N CYS A 89 -0.93 -2.43 -11.09
CA CYS A 89 -0.68 -1.15 -11.74
C CYS A 89 -0.65 0.01 -10.74
N ALA A 90 -1.53 0.03 -9.74
CA ALA A 90 -1.53 1.05 -8.70
C ALA A 90 -0.22 1.05 -7.90
N TYR A 91 0.26 -0.14 -7.49
CA TYR A 91 1.55 -0.28 -6.84
C TYR A 91 2.71 0.18 -7.73
N LEU A 92 2.78 -0.28 -8.98
CA LEU A 92 3.88 0.08 -9.88
C LEU A 92 3.94 1.59 -10.15
N ALA A 93 2.80 2.26 -10.27
CA ALA A 93 2.74 3.70 -10.40
C ALA A 93 3.28 4.42 -9.15
N ARG A 94 2.96 3.91 -7.96
CA ARG A 94 3.47 4.44 -6.70
C ARG A 94 4.97 4.20 -6.54
N ALA A 95 5.42 2.98 -6.81
CA ALA A 95 6.82 2.56 -6.75
C ALA A 95 7.69 3.41 -7.68
N GLN A 96 7.22 3.66 -8.91
CA GLN A 96 7.88 4.55 -9.86
C GLN A 96 7.98 5.98 -9.33
N ALA A 97 6.91 6.52 -8.74
CA ALA A 97 6.91 7.87 -8.16
C ALA A 97 7.89 8.01 -6.97
N ASP A 98 8.16 6.91 -6.26
CA ASP A 98 9.13 6.83 -5.17
C ASP A 98 10.54 6.40 -5.62
N ASN A 99 10.82 6.36 -6.94
CA ASN A 99 12.10 5.97 -7.55
C ASN A 99 12.56 4.54 -7.22
N VAL A 100 11.62 3.60 -7.11
CA VAL A 100 11.91 2.16 -7.14
C VAL A 100 12.05 1.70 -8.61
N LEU A 101 13.17 1.04 -8.94
CA LEU A 101 13.59 0.68 -10.31
C LEU A 101 13.47 -0.82 -10.61
#